data_AF-A0A352DP20-F1
#
_entry.id   AF-A0A352DP20-F1
#
_cell.length_a   1.000
_cell.length_b   1.000
_cell.length_c   1.000
_cell.angle_alpha   90.00
_cell.angle_beta   90.00
_cell.angle_gamma   90.00
#
_symmetry.space_group_name_H-M   'P 1'
#
loop_
_entity.id
_entity.type
_entity.pdbx_description
1 polymer ?
#
loop_
_entity_poly.entity_id
_entity_poly.type
_entity_poly.pdbx_seq_one_letter_code
_entity_poly.pdbx_strand_id
1 'polypeptide(L)'
;MNKIIAASIAALVAVSLCSCSSVNSSSSNDGTASVSSDSHKNYELVNFSFSADGSLTDERHYSVNATGKDEQISFEGKYFSSLTAAGKSICHRTPELMIEEDMKMYGAESGISDLRTDTIQAGDLTVYAIHYRCKDEEKDKTAFSSYLCVAEDRLFSLSGFYNASHEKKCIELLDDIARSIKYTSDYRLPDEPWEYSGKYISLSGSADWCADTSDFTSDENVSSAENIELKLQKADDLKKSYSVASVRVTKELEFDTAAEYADQAEEQTSGSSFITILDRSSSEIAGRPAELLSTLTSISDTYLRKDRYWLMANDALYIFNVVWACDENGDDAYGTYAELKEAISRFTIPELSEDELKQLDDDQGTARMEDFNCSGITFTADRSFKESDHTSPLNIGEFYSPPTGIRLYIKASPNPDIDVRAYAEEKSKSLGERLGGTADVKQYSGKYDIWSVKILPEDTDDHCDLYFYTSDNGIFVSFELTCSQSDTDRAEAFMEQMINTLDLSGLSLPE
;
A
#
# COMPACT_ATOMS: atom_id res chain seq x y z
N MET A 1 -1.54 -1.81 40.64
CA MET A 1 -2.42 -0.61 40.55
C MET A 1 -1.62 0.47 39.82
N ASN A 2 -1.13 0.16 38.62
CA ASN A 2 -1.79 0.22 37.31
C ASN A 2 -1.87 1.67 36.84
N LYS A 3 -0.69 2.12 36.38
CA LYS A 3 -0.49 3.36 35.65
C LYS A 3 -0.99 3.17 34.22
N ILE A 4 -1.68 4.20 33.77
CA ILE A 4 -2.35 4.37 32.49
C ILE A 4 -1.34 4.19 31.35
N ILE A 5 -1.59 3.16 30.54
CA ILE A 5 -1.07 2.99 29.19
C ILE A 5 -2.18 3.54 28.30
N ALA A 6 -2.02 4.76 27.80
CA ALA A 6 -2.91 5.38 26.80
C ALA A 6 -2.06 5.78 25.59
N ALA A 7 -1.30 4.81 25.09
CA ALA A 7 -0.55 4.87 23.85
C ALA A 7 -0.68 3.50 23.19
N SER A 8 -1.90 3.16 22.76
CA SER A 8 -2.24 2.02 21.89
C SER A 8 -3.76 2.03 21.72
N ILE A 9 -4.27 2.75 20.73
CA ILE A 9 -4.97 2.16 19.57
C ILE A 9 -5.37 3.32 18.66
N ALA A 10 -4.39 3.68 17.83
CA ALA A 10 -4.56 3.94 16.41
C ALA A 10 -3.24 3.44 15.79
N ALA A 11 -3.08 2.12 15.75
CA ALA A 11 -2.08 1.49 14.89
C ALA A 11 -2.53 1.71 13.43
N LEU A 12 -1.69 1.79 12.39
CA LEU A 12 -0.43 1.11 12.06
C LEU A 12 0.17 1.92 10.88
N VAL A 13 1.44 2.35 10.87
CA VAL A 13 2.62 1.65 10.33
C VAL A 13 3.80 1.95 11.27
N ALA A 14 4.25 1.02 12.12
CA ALA A 14 5.14 -0.13 11.87
C ALA A 14 6.63 0.21 11.58
N VAL A 15 7.39 0.23 12.68
CA VAL A 15 8.72 -0.39 12.92
C VAL A 15 9.99 0.18 12.24
N SER A 16 10.87 0.73 13.09
CA SER A 16 12.30 0.97 12.84
C SER A 16 13.14 -0.32 12.85
N LEU A 17 14.24 -0.40 12.10
CA LEU A 17 15.48 -1.05 12.53
C LEU A 17 16.73 -0.41 11.89
N CYS A 18 17.69 -0.07 12.76
CA CYS A 18 19.04 0.44 12.48
C CYS A 18 19.99 -0.62 11.88
N SER A 19 21.07 -0.22 11.20
CA SER A 19 22.47 -0.32 11.72
C SER A 19 23.59 -0.11 10.66
N CYS A 20 24.67 0.53 11.13
CA CYS A 20 26.02 0.85 10.61
C CYS A 20 26.69 -0.22 9.69
N SER A 21 27.72 0.02 8.83
CA SER A 21 28.96 0.82 8.99
C SER A 21 29.81 0.93 7.69
N SER A 22 30.45 2.10 7.47
CA SER A 22 31.79 2.45 6.90
C SER A 22 32.37 1.81 5.62
N VAL A 23 32.95 2.64 4.72
CA VAL A 23 34.41 2.98 4.62
C VAL A 23 34.75 3.88 3.37
N ASN A 24 35.42 5.01 3.63
CA ASN A 24 36.41 5.83 2.87
C ASN A 24 36.40 5.99 1.33
N SER A 25 36.52 7.25 0.86
CA SER A 25 37.81 7.82 0.42
C SER A 25 37.79 9.35 0.21
N SER A 26 38.96 9.94 0.43
CA SER A 26 39.36 11.35 0.50
C SER A 26 39.39 12.13 -0.82
N SER A 27 39.19 13.46 -0.79
CA SER A 27 40.29 14.43 -0.96
C SER A 27 39.82 15.90 -0.91
N SER A 28 40.75 16.74 -0.45
CA SER A 28 40.72 18.16 -0.13
C SER A 28 40.52 19.11 -1.32
N ASN A 29 39.87 20.26 -1.11
CA ASN A 29 40.56 21.56 -1.20
C ASN A 29 39.72 22.74 -0.71
N ASP A 30 40.43 23.64 -0.01
CA ASP A 30 40.05 24.98 0.40
C ASP A 30 39.58 25.86 -0.76
N GLY A 31 38.60 26.72 -0.48
CA GLY A 31 38.16 27.76 -1.40
C GLY A 31 37.18 28.71 -0.74
N THR A 32 37.69 29.68 0.00
CA THR A 32 36.93 30.81 0.54
C THR A 32 36.27 31.58 -0.60
N ALA A 33 34.94 31.57 -0.66
CA ALA A 33 34.17 32.49 -1.49
C ALA A 33 32.93 32.94 -0.71
N SER A 34 33.02 34.14 -0.14
CA SER A 34 31.87 34.90 0.31
C SER A 34 30.99 35.24 -0.89
N VAL A 35 29.83 34.61 -1.00
CA VAL A 35 28.78 35.01 -1.93
C VAL A 35 27.54 35.32 -1.10
N SER A 36 27.18 36.61 -1.08
CA SER A 36 25.85 37.04 -0.68
C SER A 36 24.84 36.57 -1.72
N SER A 37 23.91 35.72 -1.33
CA SER A 37 22.69 35.47 -2.10
C SER A 37 21.58 35.04 -1.16
N ASP A 38 20.65 35.96 -0.87
CA ASP A 38 19.29 35.60 -0.46
C ASP A 38 18.61 34.92 -1.66
N SER A 39 19.02 33.71 -2.00
CA SER A 39 18.42 32.91 -3.06
C SER A 39 17.46 31.93 -2.42
N HIS A 40 16.18 32.29 -2.35
CA HIS A 40 15.15 31.29 -2.06
C HIS A 40 15.17 30.21 -3.15
N LYS A 41 15.14 28.94 -2.73
CA LYS A 41 15.01 27.77 -3.60
C LYS A 41 13.56 27.27 -3.53
N ASN A 42 13.02 26.87 -4.67
CA ASN A 42 11.68 26.29 -4.77
C ASN A 42 11.76 24.77 -4.67
N TYR A 43 10.82 24.20 -3.95
CA TYR A 43 10.69 22.77 -3.69
C TYR A 43 9.30 22.30 -4.09
N GLU A 44 9.27 21.15 -4.75
CA GLU A 44 8.06 20.44 -5.14
C GLU A 44 7.97 19.16 -4.30
N LEU A 45 6.77 18.91 -3.77
CA LEU A 45 6.32 17.74 -3.03
C LEU A 45 5.04 17.20 -3.69
N VAL A 46 4.57 16.02 -3.28
CA VAL A 46 3.25 15.53 -3.73
C VAL A 46 2.17 16.55 -3.38
N ASN A 47 1.42 16.99 -4.39
CA ASN A 47 0.32 17.96 -4.32
C ASN A 47 0.66 19.40 -3.91
N PHE A 48 1.92 19.70 -3.54
CA PHE A 48 2.29 21.01 -3.01
C PHE A 48 3.65 21.49 -3.50
N SER A 49 3.81 22.81 -3.54
CA SER A 49 5.12 23.47 -3.68
C SER A 49 5.34 24.49 -2.57
N PHE A 50 6.59 24.80 -2.28
CA PHE A 50 6.98 25.87 -1.34
C PHE A 50 8.37 26.42 -1.68
N SER A 51 8.71 27.55 -1.08
CA SER A 51 10.03 28.19 -1.17
C SER A 51 10.71 28.19 0.19
N ALA A 52 12.00 27.87 0.23
CA ALA A 52 12.80 27.95 1.45
C ALA A 52 14.14 28.66 1.18
N ASP A 53 14.80 29.12 2.25
CA ASP A 53 16.13 29.74 2.17
C ASP A 53 17.14 28.77 1.54
N GLY A 54 17.83 29.19 0.48
CA GLY A 54 18.80 28.37 -0.24
C GLY A 54 20.08 28.06 0.55
N SER A 55 20.24 28.62 1.75
CA SER A 55 21.27 28.21 2.70
C SER A 55 20.96 26.93 3.47
N LEU A 56 19.73 26.41 3.37
CA LEU A 56 19.36 25.10 3.92
C LEU A 56 19.89 23.99 3.02
N THR A 57 20.56 23.01 3.61
CA THR A 57 20.95 21.77 2.92
C THR A 57 19.80 20.77 2.99
N ASP A 58 19.33 20.31 1.83
CA ASP A 58 18.19 19.40 1.70
C ASP A 58 18.60 17.94 1.39
N GLU A 59 17.91 17.00 2.04
CA GLU A 59 17.92 15.57 1.73
C GLU A 59 16.48 15.11 1.45
N ARG A 60 16.26 14.45 0.30
CA ARG A 60 14.93 13.99 -0.11
C ARG A 60 14.72 12.53 0.28
N HIS A 61 13.58 12.26 0.88
CA HIS A 61 13.13 10.90 1.19
C HIS A 61 11.78 10.63 0.52
N TYR A 62 11.66 9.45 -0.07
CA TYR A 62 10.44 9.01 -0.73
C TYR A 62 9.89 7.79 0.00
N SER A 63 8.58 7.78 0.26
CA SER A 63 7.87 6.62 0.76
C SER A 63 6.56 6.45 -0.01
N VAL A 64 6.28 5.24 -0.47
CA VAL A 64 4.97 4.88 -1.00
C VAL A 64 4.21 4.18 0.13
N ASN A 65 2.99 4.61 0.43
CA ASN A 65 2.13 4.01 1.43
C ASN A 65 0.78 3.61 0.81
N ALA A 66 -0.11 3.04 1.62
CA ALA A 66 -1.41 2.54 1.18
C ALA A 66 -2.35 3.61 0.61
N THR A 67 -2.14 4.89 0.95
CA THR A 67 -2.97 6.01 0.47
C THR A 67 -2.32 6.78 -0.69
N GLY A 68 -1.14 6.34 -1.16
CA GLY A 68 -0.45 6.88 -2.32
C GLY A 68 1.03 7.19 -2.07
N LYS A 69 1.56 8.17 -2.79
CA LYS A 69 2.93 8.63 -2.61
C LYS A 69 2.96 9.71 -1.54
N ASP A 70 3.76 9.50 -0.50
CA ASP A 70 4.12 10.54 0.44
C ASP A 70 5.56 10.99 0.12
N GLU A 71 5.77 12.30 0.03
CA GLU A 71 7.10 12.86 -0.18
C GLU A 71 7.51 13.68 1.04
N GLN A 72 8.77 13.52 1.43
CA GLN A 72 9.36 14.26 2.52
C GLN A 72 10.71 14.84 2.11
N ILE A 73 10.96 16.07 2.54
CA ILE A 73 12.27 16.71 2.44
C ILE A 73 12.71 17.08 3.85
N SER A 74 13.87 16.58 4.23
CA SER A 74 14.55 16.94 5.47
C SER A 74 15.57 18.04 5.17
N PHE A 75 15.66 19.02 6.06
CA PHE A 75 16.54 20.16 5.95
C PHE A 75 17.47 20.25 7.16
N GLU A 76 18.72 20.54 6.88
CA GLU A 76 19.71 20.95 7.87
C GLU A 76 20.01 22.45 7.71
N GLY A 77 20.19 23.14 8.82
CA GLY A 77 20.45 24.56 8.82
C GLY A 77 20.96 25.06 10.17
N LYS A 78 21.54 26.26 10.19
CA LYS A 78 22.19 26.83 11.38
C LYS A 78 21.28 26.94 12.61
N TYR A 79 19.98 27.16 12.40
CA TYR A 79 19.02 27.43 13.46
C TYR A 79 18.16 26.23 13.86
N PHE A 80 18.10 25.21 13.00
CA PHE A 80 17.26 24.03 13.20
C PHE A 80 18.12 22.83 13.57
N SER A 81 17.71 22.12 14.61
CA SER A 81 18.26 20.79 14.91
C SER A 81 17.68 19.73 13.98
N SER A 82 16.46 19.96 13.47
CA SER A 82 15.86 19.23 12.36
C SER A 82 14.71 20.07 11.81
N LEU A 83 14.57 20.12 10.49
CA LEU A 83 13.44 20.74 9.80
C LEU A 83 12.94 19.75 8.73
N THR A 84 11.63 19.60 8.63
CA THR A 84 11.03 18.61 7.73
C THR A 84 9.78 19.21 7.09
N ALA A 85 9.70 19.13 5.76
CA ALA A 85 8.48 19.40 5.00
C ALA A 85 8.01 18.10 4.36
N ALA A 86 6.70 17.83 4.43
CA ALA A 86 6.12 16.64 3.82
C ALA A 86 4.81 16.98 3.12
N GLY A 87 4.67 16.46 1.90
CA GLY A 87 3.43 16.42 1.15
C GLY A 87 2.89 15.01 1.32
N LYS A 88 1.77 14.91 2.02
CA LYS A 88 1.10 13.65 2.26
C LYS A 88 -0.10 13.53 1.34
N SER A 89 -0.45 12.28 1.09
CA SER A 89 -1.68 11.89 0.43
C SER A 89 -2.91 12.23 1.30
N ILE A 90 -4.00 11.48 1.10
CA ILE A 90 -5.35 11.79 1.58
C ILE A 90 -5.40 12.04 3.11
N CYS A 91 -6.06 13.11 3.51
CA CYS A 91 -6.32 13.54 4.88
C CYS A 91 -7.78 13.98 5.02
N HIS A 92 -8.55 13.17 5.74
CA HIS A 92 -10.00 13.36 5.92
C HIS A 92 -10.37 14.23 7.12
N ARG A 93 -9.38 14.85 7.77
CA ARG A 93 -9.56 15.72 8.93
C ARG A 93 -9.38 17.17 8.52
N THR A 94 -10.20 18.04 9.08
CA THR A 94 -9.95 19.48 8.99
C THR A 94 -8.70 19.83 9.80
N PRO A 95 -7.86 20.80 9.35
CA PRO A 95 -6.71 21.26 10.12
C PRO A 95 -7.10 21.69 11.53
N GLU A 96 -8.25 22.33 11.70
CA GLU A 96 -8.78 22.81 12.99
C GLU A 96 -8.97 21.66 13.97
N LEU A 97 -9.55 20.55 13.51
CA LEU A 97 -9.72 19.34 14.31
C LEU A 97 -8.36 18.77 14.72
N MET A 98 -7.41 18.65 13.77
CA MET A 98 -6.07 18.14 14.07
C MET A 98 -5.36 19.00 15.12
N ILE A 99 -5.46 20.33 15.01
CA ILE A 99 -4.89 21.27 15.97
C ILE A 99 -5.56 21.11 17.34
N GLU A 100 -6.88 20.96 17.40
CA GLU A 100 -7.60 20.74 18.66
C GLU A 100 -7.12 19.46 19.38
N GLU A 101 -6.93 18.37 18.63
CA GLU A 101 -6.42 17.11 19.16
C GLU A 101 -4.99 17.25 19.70
N ASP A 102 -4.11 17.85 18.90
CA ASP A 102 -2.71 18.10 19.29
C ASP A 102 -2.65 18.98 20.55
N MET A 103 -3.50 20.02 20.62
CA MET A 103 -3.58 20.90 21.80
C MET A 103 -4.00 20.14 23.05
N LYS A 104 -4.97 19.22 22.95
CA LYS A 104 -5.40 18.38 24.08
C LYS A 104 -4.29 17.43 24.51
N MET A 105 -3.66 16.76 23.55
CA MET A 105 -2.60 15.79 23.80
C MET A 105 -1.39 16.46 24.47
N TYR A 106 -0.84 17.48 23.83
CA TYR A 106 0.36 18.16 24.30
C TYR A 106 0.10 19.01 25.55
N GLY A 107 -1.10 19.57 25.71
CA GLY A 107 -1.47 20.34 26.90
C GLY A 107 -1.54 19.51 28.18
N ALA A 108 -1.75 18.20 28.07
CA ALA A 108 -1.77 17.28 29.22
C ALA A 108 -0.38 16.74 29.59
N GLU A 109 0.65 16.99 28.78
CA GLU A 109 1.97 16.38 28.92
C GLU A 109 2.90 17.19 29.85
N SER A 110 3.38 16.56 30.93
CA SER A 110 4.19 17.22 31.97
C SER A 110 5.56 17.76 31.51
N GLY A 111 6.00 17.40 30.30
CA GLY A 111 7.24 17.84 29.66
C GLY A 111 7.07 19.01 28.69
N ILE A 112 5.82 19.45 28.45
CA ILE A 112 5.48 20.48 27.48
C ILE A 112 5.10 21.79 28.19
N SER A 113 5.53 22.92 27.64
CA SER A 113 5.17 24.26 28.12
C SER A 113 5.05 25.26 26.98
N ASP A 114 4.48 26.44 27.27
CA ASP A 114 4.32 27.54 26.31
C ASP A 114 3.59 27.12 25.02
N LEU A 115 2.66 26.15 25.15
CA LEU A 115 1.84 25.65 24.07
C LEU A 115 0.90 26.76 23.56
N ARG A 116 0.98 27.04 22.27
CA ARG A 116 0.16 28.05 21.59
C ARG A 116 -0.07 27.68 20.13
N THR A 117 -1.10 28.27 19.55
CA THR A 117 -1.45 28.11 18.14
C THR A 117 -1.44 29.44 17.42
N ASP A 118 -1.21 29.39 16.11
CA ASP A 118 -1.20 30.55 15.22
C ASP A 118 -1.81 30.18 13.86
N THR A 119 -2.12 31.18 13.03
CA THR A 119 -2.68 30.98 11.68
C THR A 119 -2.01 31.91 10.69
N ILE A 120 -1.61 31.35 9.54
CA ILE A 120 -0.87 32.03 8.49
C ILE A 120 -1.62 31.87 7.18
N GLN A 121 -1.76 32.98 6.45
CA GLN A 121 -2.36 32.97 5.12
C GLN A 121 -1.28 32.82 4.05
N ALA A 122 -1.44 31.82 3.19
CA ALA A 122 -0.56 31.47 2.09
C ALA A 122 -1.34 31.48 0.78
N GLY A 123 -1.54 32.68 0.21
CA GLY A 123 -2.47 32.87 -0.90
C GLY A 123 -3.91 32.56 -0.46
N ASP A 124 -4.54 31.57 -1.11
CA ASP A 124 -5.88 31.10 -0.78
C ASP A 124 -5.89 29.96 0.27
N LEU A 125 -4.70 29.53 0.71
CA LEU A 125 -4.54 28.48 1.71
C LEU A 125 -4.41 29.06 3.11
N THR A 126 -5.05 28.40 4.08
CA THR A 126 -4.86 28.69 5.51
C THR A 126 -3.96 27.63 6.12
N VAL A 127 -2.84 28.08 6.70
CA VAL A 127 -1.86 27.23 7.38
C VAL A 127 -2.02 27.43 8.88
N TYR A 128 -2.19 26.35 9.62
CA TYR A 128 -2.30 26.35 11.07
C TYR A 128 -0.98 25.97 11.70
N ALA A 129 -0.57 26.68 12.74
CA ALA A 129 0.67 26.43 13.44
C ALA A 129 0.42 26.06 14.91
N ILE A 130 1.25 25.16 15.44
CA ILE A 130 1.37 24.86 16.86
C ILE A 130 2.82 25.08 17.25
N HIS A 131 3.04 25.77 18.36
CA HIS A 131 4.35 26.00 18.95
C HIS A 131 4.35 25.52 20.39
N TYR A 132 5.38 24.81 20.80
CA TYR A 132 5.58 24.47 22.21
C TYR A 132 7.06 24.28 22.55
N ARG A 133 7.35 24.32 23.85
CA ARG A 133 8.64 23.93 24.41
C ARG A 133 8.58 22.55 25.01
N CYS A 134 9.63 21.77 24.84
CA CYS A 134 9.76 20.43 25.39
C CYS A 134 11.01 20.31 26.26
N LYS A 135 10.94 19.48 27.30
CA LYS A 135 12.08 19.13 28.14
C LYS A 135 12.75 17.85 27.63
N ASP A 136 13.44 17.92 26.50
CA ASP A 136 14.35 16.84 26.06
C ASP A 136 15.79 17.26 26.38
N GLU A 137 16.23 16.98 27.61
CA GLU A 137 17.54 17.40 28.15
C GLU A 137 18.74 16.72 27.46
N GLU A 138 18.54 15.62 26.72
CA GLU A 138 19.63 14.86 26.11
C GLU A 138 20.03 15.33 24.69
N LYS A 139 19.27 16.23 24.05
CA LYS A 139 19.44 16.55 22.62
C LYS A 139 19.51 18.02 22.21
N ASP A 140 19.65 18.97 23.15
CA ASP A 140 19.57 20.43 22.89
C ASP A 140 18.25 20.90 22.23
N LYS A 141 17.27 20.01 22.08
CA LYS A 141 15.93 20.24 21.51
C LYS A 141 15.00 20.70 22.62
N THR A 142 14.73 22.00 22.65
CA THR A 142 13.94 22.61 23.73
C THR A 142 12.67 23.28 23.22
N ALA A 143 12.49 23.38 21.90
CA ALA A 143 11.30 23.93 21.27
C ALA A 143 10.98 23.22 19.95
N PHE A 144 9.69 23.20 19.63
CA PHE A 144 9.13 22.60 18.43
C PHE A 144 8.06 23.52 17.84
N SER A 145 7.99 23.53 16.52
CA SER A 145 6.86 24.10 15.78
C SER A 145 6.38 23.13 14.72
N SER A 146 5.07 23.03 14.54
CA SER A 146 4.41 22.30 13.45
C SER A 146 3.44 23.23 12.72
N TYR A 147 3.36 23.08 11.41
CA TYR A 147 2.51 23.83 10.50
C TYR A 147 1.76 22.82 9.63
N LEU A 148 0.45 22.97 9.55
CA LEU A 148 -0.46 22.05 8.88
C LEU A 148 -1.34 22.84 7.91
N CYS A 149 -1.46 22.34 6.69
CA CYS A 149 -2.34 22.89 5.67
C CYS A 149 -3.02 21.74 4.94
N VAL A 150 -4.35 21.75 4.88
CA VAL A 150 -5.11 20.78 4.08
C VAL A 150 -5.81 21.50 2.94
N ALA A 151 -5.61 21.00 1.72
CA ALA A 151 -6.24 21.51 0.51
C ALA A 151 -6.78 20.33 -0.29
N GLU A 152 -8.08 20.35 -0.59
CA GLU A 152 -8.73 19.29 -1.39
C GLU A 152 -8.44 17.89 -0.84
N ASP A 153 -8.56 17.72 0.49
CA ASP A 153 -8.16 16.53 1.26
C ASP A 153 -6.65 16.19 1.29
N ARG A 154 -5.77 16.91 0.60
CA ARG A 154 -4.33 16.64 0.64
C ARG A 154 -3.68 17.41 1.78
N LEU A 155 -2.77 16.78 2.51
CA LEU A 155 -2.10 17.40 3.65
C LEU A 155 -0.67 17.83 3.31
N PHE A 156 -0.36 19.08 3.61
CA PHE A 156 1.01 19.57 3.77
C PHE A 156 1.33 19.71 5.26
N SER A 157 2.49 19.21 5.66
CA SER A 157 3.03 19.41 7.00
C SER A 157 4.46 19.94 6.96
N LEU A 158 4.76 20.95 7.78
CA LEU A 158 6.09 21.48 7.99
C LEU A 158 6.38 21.50 9.48
N SER A 159 7.48 20.93 9.92
CA SER A 159 7.81 20.85 11.34
C SER A 159 9.30 21.07 11.59
N GLY A 160 9.61 21.69 12.72
CA GLY A 160 11.00 22.01 13.07
C GLY A 160 11.27 21.89 14.57
N PHE A 161 12.37 21.22 14.91
CA PHE A 161 12.95 21.25 16.25
C PHE A 161 14.12 22.24 16.28
N TYR A 162 14.19 23.02 17.35
CA TYR A 162 15.23 24.02 17.54
C TYR A 162 15.48 24.31 19.01
N ASN A 163 16.59 25.00 19.28
CA ASN A 163 16.88 25.50 20.62
C ASN A 163 16.01 26.72 20.93
N ALA A 164 15.45 26.81 22.14
CA ALA A 164 14.60 27.91 22.57
C ALA A 164 15.26 29.29 22.43
N SER A 165 16.60 29.38 22.49
CA SER A 165 17.33 30.64 22.24
C SER A 165 17.20 31.18 20.80
N HIS A 166 16.87 30.32 19.83
CA HIS A 166 16.65 30.67 18.43
C HIS A 166 15.17 30.81 18.05
N GLU A 167 14.24 30.61 19.00
CA GLU A 167 12.80 30.48 18.75
C GLU A 167 12.26 31.56 17.81
N LYS A 168 12.53 32.83 18.10
CA LYS A 168 12.06 33.95 17.26
C LYS A 168 12.51 33.81 15.80
N LYS A 169 13.79 33.51 15.57
CA LYS A 169 14.34 33.43 14.21
C LYS A 169 13.84 32.17 13.47
N CYS A 170 13.69 31.06 14.19
CA CYS A 170 13.14 29.82 13.63
C CYS A 170 11.68 29.98 13.21
N ILE A 171 10.85 30.59 14.07
CA ILE A 171 9.45 30.87 13.75
C ILE A 171 9.37 31.82 12.55
N GLU A 172 10.17 32.88 12.49
CA GLU A 172 10.23 33.77 11.30
C GLU A 172 10.55 32.99 10.00
N LEU A 173 11.53 32.08 10.03
CA LEU A 173 11.88 31.26 8.86
C LEU A 173 10.77 30.27 8.48
N LEU A 174 10.12 29.66 9.46
CA LEU A 174 9.00 28.74 9.23
C LEU A 174 7.76 29.46 8.71
N ASP A 175 7.46 30.66 9.22
CA ASP A 175 6.39 31.54 8.72
C ASP A 175 6.64 31.93 7.26
N ASP A 176 7.89 32.26 6.91
CA ASP A 176 8.28 32.59 5.53
C ASP A 176 8.06 31.40 4.58
N ILE A 177 8.45 30.19 5.00
CA ILE A 177 8.15 28.96 4.25
C ILE A 177 6.64 28.76 4.16
N ALA A 178 5.91 28.86 5.27
CA ALA A 178 4.47 28.64 5.33
C ALA A 178 3.70 29.57 4.38
N ARG A 179 4.06 30.85 4.33
CA ARG A 179 3.45 31.85 3.40
C ARG A 179 3.68 31.53 1.92
N SER A 180 4.71 30.74 1.60
CA SER A 180 5.07 30.38 0.24
C SER A 180 4.40 29.11 -0.28
N ILE A 181 3.70 28.36 0.60
CA ILE A 181 3.04 27.10 0.25
C ILE A 181 1.99 27.35 -0.83
N LYS A 182 1.93 26.46 -1.82
CA LYS A 182 0.90 26.43 -2.86
C LYS A 182 0.44 25.01 -3.09
N TYR A 183 -0.86 24.85 -3.34
CA TYR A 183 -1.43 23.62 -3.83
C TYR A 183 -1.18 23.50 -5.33
N THR A 184 -0.58 22.39 -5.76
CA THR A 184 -0.13 22.16 -7.14
C THR A 184 -0.77 20.94 -7.79
N SER A 185 -1.59 20.18 -7.06
CA SER A 185 -2.32 19.06 -7.65
C SER A 185 -3.41 19.54 -8.60
N ASP A 186 -3.73 18.71 -9.60
CA ASP A 186 -4.94 18.84 -10.42
C ASP A 186 -6.17 18.21 -9.75
N TYR A 187 -5.97 17.44 -8.67
CA TYR A 187 -7.06 16.84 -7.91
C TYR A 187 -7.94 17.91 -7.25
N ARG A 188 -9.26 17.76 -7.33
CA ARG A 188 -10.24 18.60 -6.65
C ARG A 188 -11.33 17.70 -6.09
N LEU A 189 -11.77 18.02 -4.88
CA LEU A 189 -12.96 17.40 -4.33
C LEU A 189 -14.19 17.86 -5.14
N PRO A 190 -15.17 16.98 -5.39
CA PRO A 190 -16.36 17.36 -6.12
C PRO A 190 -17.21 18.34 -5.29
N ASP A 191 -17.59 19.45 -5.92
CA ASP A 191 -18.47 20.49 -5.39
C ASP A 191 -19.96 20.29 -5.77
N GLU A 192 -20.21 19.37 -6.71
CA GLU A 192 -21.54 18.93 -7.14
C GLU A 192 -21.73 17.42 -6.87
N PRO A 193 -22.99 16.92 -6.85
CA PRO A 193 -23.24 15.48 -6.85
C PRO A 193 -22.52 14.80 -8.02
N TRP A 194 -22.03 13.59 -7.77
CA TRP A 194 -21.17 12.87 -8.71
C TRP A 194 -21.63 11.43 -8.89
N GLU A 195 -21.24 10.84 -10.01
CA GLU A 195 -21.50 9.45 -10.33
C GLU A 195 -20.19 8.74 -10.64
N TYR A 196 -20.02 7.56 -10.06
CA TYR A 196 -19.01 6.58 -10.40
C TYR A 196 -19.69 5.42 -11.13
N SER A 197 -19.15 5.06 -12.30
CA SER A 197 -19.59 3.88 -13.04
C SER A 197 -18.41 2.97 -13.30
N GLY A 198 -18.28 1.95 -12.46
CA GLY A 198 -17.33 0.86 -12.62
C GLY A 198 -17.94 -0.32 -13.38
N LYS A 199 -17.18 -1.42 -13.42
CA LYS A 199 -17.51 -2.62 -14.21
C LYS A 199 -18.52 -3.49 -13.47
N TYR A 200 -18.35 -3.64 -12.16
CA TYR A 200 -19.18 -4.47 -11.29
C TYR A 200 -20.16 -3.65 -10.47
N ILE A 201 -19.90 -2.36 -10.31
CA ILE A 201 -20.71 -1.51 -9.45
C ILE A 201 -20.72 -0.07 -9.93
N SER A 202 -21.87 0.58 -9.76
CA SER A 202 -22.00 2.02 -9.94
C SER A 202 -22.55 2.64 -8.66
N LEU A 203 -22.27 3.92 -8.49
CA LEU A 203 -22.54 4.65 -7.26
C LEU A 203 -22.75 6.12 -7.58
N SER A 204 -23.72 6.75 -6.92
CA SER A 204 -23.86 8.20 -6.93
C SER A 204 -23.65 8.79 -5.53
N GLY A 205 -22.79 9.77 -5.40
CA GLY A 205 -22.51 10.49 -4.15
C GLY A 205 -23.00 11.94 -4.17
N SER A 206 -23.27 12.51 -2.99
CA SER A 206 -23.40 13.97 -2.86
C SER A 206 -22.02 14.62 -2.77
N ALA A 207 -21.98 15.95 -2.87
CA ALA A 207 -20.75 16.74 -2.73
C ALA A 207 -20.10 16.66 -1.33
N ASP A 208 -20.74 16.05 -0.33
CA ASP A 208 -20.15 15.86 1.01
C ASP A 208 -19.29 14.59 1.09
N TRP A 209 -19.43 13.70 0.11
CA TRP A 209 -18.75 12.41 0.03
C TRP A 209 -17.78 12.39 -1.14
N CYS A 210 -16.69 11.64 -0.99
CA CYS A 210 -15.82 11.28 -2.10
C CYS A 210 -15.72 9.75 -2.19
N ALA A 211 -15.63 9.25 -3.42
CA ALA A 211 -15.15 7.90 -3.67
C ALA A 211 -13.64 7.93 -3.81
N ASP A 212 -12.98 7.14 -2.98
CA ASP A 212 -11.63 6.69 -3.21
C ASP A 212 -11.71 5.34 -3.93
N THR A 213 -11.24 5.35 -5.18
CA THR A 213 -11.15 4.16 -6.03
C THR A 213 -9.70 3.72 -6.19
N SER A 214 -8.81 4.20 -5.31
CA SER A 214 -7.43 3.76 -5.33
C SER A 214 -7.40 2.25 -5.22
N ASP A 215 -6.78 1.63 -6.23
CA ASP A 215 -6.27 0.28 -6.09
C ASP A 215 -5.40 0.32 -4.84
N PHE A 216 -5.79 -0.36 -3.77
CA PHE A 216 -4.88 -0.63 -2.65
C PHE A 216 -3.75 -1.51 -3.21
N THR A 217 -2.78 -0.89 -3.89
CA THR A 217 -1.62 -1.55 -4.50
C THR A 217 -0.53 -1.88 -3.48
N SER A 218 -0.76 -1.60 -2.21
CA SER A 218 0.12 -2.04 -1.12
C SER A 218 -0.68 -2.80 -0.08
N ASP A 219 -0.94 -4.08 -0.36
CA ASP A 219 -0.64 -5.19 0.54
C ASP A 219 -1.36 -6.46 0.03
N GLU A 220 -0.55 -7.36 -0.53
CA GLU A 220 -0.72 -8.82 -0.55
C GLU A 220 -2.01 -9.47 -1.12
N ASN A 221 -3.03 -8.74 -1.55
CA ASN A 221 -4.24 -9.34 -2.15
C ASN A 221 -4.59 -8.69 -3.49
N VAL A 222 -3.96 -9.20 -4.56
CA VAL A 222 -4.24 -8.89 -5.98
C VAL A 222 -5.62 -9.44 -6.45
N SER A 223 -6.46 -9.93 -5.54
CA SER A 223 -7.66 -10.72 -5.84
C SER A 223 -8.96 -9.90 -6.04
N SER A 224 -8.98 -8.60 -5.70
CA SER A 224 -10.20 -7.80 -5.88
C SER A 224 -10.39 -7.33 -7.33
N ALA A 225 -11.56 -7.64 -7.89
CA ALA A 225 -12.00 -7.19 -9.20
C ALA A 225 -12.33 -5.68 -9.22
N GLU A 226 -12.83 -5.16 -8.10
CA GLU A 226 -13.16 -3.74 -7.91
C GLU A 226 -13.19 -3.42 -6.41
N ASN A 227 -12.74 -2.23 -6.01
CA ASN A 227 -12.79 -1.77 -4.62
C ASN A 227 -13.09 -0.27 -4.58
N ILE A 228 -14.12 0.12 -3.83
CA ILE A 228 -14.53 1.51 -3.69
C ILE A 228 -14.72 1.81 -2.22
N GLU A 229 -14.12 2.90 -1.77
CA GLU A 229 -14.28 3.41 -0.42
C GLU A 229 -14.92 4.79 -0.46
N LEU A 230 -16.06 4.93 0.22
CA LEU A 230 -16.84 6.15 0.37
C LEU A 230 -16.58 6.77 1.74
N LYS A 231 -16.09 8.01 1.74
CA LYS A 231 -15.79 8.76 2.97
C LYS A 231 -16.32 10.17 2.87
N LEU A 232 -16.53 10.79 4.03
CA LEU A 232 -16.74 12.23 4.11
C LEU A 232 -15.51 12.95 3.59
N GLN A 233 -15.72 13.94 2.73
CA GLN A 233 -14.62 14.74 2.18
C GLN A 233 -13.86 15.50 3.27
N LYS A 234 -14.60 16.07 4.22
CA LYS A 234 -14.07 16.80 5.37
C LYS A 234 -14.92 16.52 6.60
N ALA A 235 -14.34 15.83 7.58
CA ALA A 235 -15.00 15.63 8.86
C ALA A 235 -14.83 16.86 9.77
N ASP A 236 -15.94 17.36 10.30
CA ASP A 236 -16.00 18.40 11.33
C ASP A 236 -15.82 17.83 12.76
N ASP A 237 -15.87 16.50 12.90
CA ASP A 237 -15.68 15.76 14.15
C ASP A 237 -14.80 14.52 13.88
N LEU A 238 -13.84 14.26 14.77
CA LEU A 238 -12.95 13.09 14.70
C LEU A 238 -13.72 11.79 14.56
N LYS A 239 -14.82 11.65 15.30
CA LYS A 239 -15.63 10.44 15.29
C LYS A 239 -16.31 10.23 13.94
N LYS A 240 -16.67 11.32 13.25
CA LYS A 240 -17.15 11.27 11.86
C LYS A 240 -16.05 10.91 10.87
N SER A 241 -14.78 11.21 11.15
CA SER A 241 -13.66 10.81 10.27
C SER A 241 -13.47 9.28 10.16
N TYR A 242 -14.00 8.50 11.11
CA TYR A 242 -14.04 7.03 11.04
C TYR A 242 -15.25 6.48 10.26
N SER A 243 -16.18 7.35 9.85
CA SER A 243 -17.39 6.96 9.14
C SER A 243 -17.06 6.64 7.69
N VAL A 244 -17.20 5.38 7.30
CA VAL A 244 -16.83 4.88 5.98
C VAL A 244 -17.82 3.84 5.49
N ALA A 245 -18.17 3.94 4.22
CA ALA A 245 -18.82 2.88 3.47
C ALA A 245 -17.81 2.31 2.47
N SER A 246 -17.76 1.00 2.29
CA SER A 246 -16.91 0.43 1.26
C SER A 246 -17.55 -0.77 0.61
N VAL A 247 -17.17 -1.03 -0.63
CA VAL A 247 -17.52 -2.25 -1.35
C VAL A 247 -16.28 -2.82 -1.98
N ARG A 248 -16.07 -4.12 -1.75
CA ARG A 248 -15.06 -4.92 -2.43
C ARG A 248 -15.75 -5.99 -3.24
N VAL A 249 -15.33 -6.17 -4.48
CA VAL A 249 -15.77 -7.25 -5.37
C VAL A 249 -14.61 -8.21 -5.55
N THR A 250 -14.83 -9.51 -5.32
CA THR A 250 -13.85 -10.58 -5.56
C THR A 250 -14.45 -11.67 -6.43
N LYS A 251 -13.66 -12.18 -7.38
CA LYS A 251 -13.99 -13.36 -8.20
C LYS A 251 -13.33 -14.64 -7.68
N GLU A 252 -12.37 -14.52 -6.77
CA GLU A 252 -11.75 -15.64 -6.11
C GLU A 252 -12.66 -16.05 -4.95
N LEU A 253 -13.42 -17.12 -5.18
CA LEU A 253 -14.43 -17.61 -4.25
C LEU A 253 -13.90 -18.81 -3.47
N GLU A 254 -13.87 -18.69 -2.14
CA GLU A 254 -13.62 -19.81 -1.22
C GLU A 254 -14.88 -20.67 -0.98
N PHE A 255 -16.05 -20.03 -1.00
CA PHE A 255 -17.35 -20.66 -0.79
C PHE A 255 -18.35 -20.29 -1.89
N ASP A 256 -19.38 -21.14 -2.03
CA ASP A 256 -20.41 -21.00 -3.05
C ASP A 256 -21.52 -20.03 -2.64
N THR A 257 -21.70 -19.79 -1.33
CA THR A 257 -22.80 -18.96 -0.81
C THR A 257 -22.34 -17.84 0.11
N ALA A 258 -23.06 -16.71 0.07
CA ALA A 258 -22.80 -15.58 0.97
C ALA A 258 -22.93 -15.93 2.47
N ALA A 259 -23.78 -16.91 2.80
CA ALA A 259 -23.97 -17.37 4.17
C ALA A 259 -22.70 -18.02 4.74
N GLU A 260 -22.00 -18.84 3.95
CA GLU A 260 -20.77 -19.48 4.38
C GLU A 260 -19.67 -18.45 4.69
N TYR A 261 -19.54 -17.40 3.90
CA TYR A 261 -18.62 -16.29 4.22
C TYR A 261 -19.00 -15.55 5.49
N ALA A 262 -20.29 -15.29 5.70
CA ALA A 262 -20.77 -14.60 6.89
C ALA A 262 -20.56 -15.46 8.15
N ASP A 263 -20.78 -16.77 8.06
CA ASP A 263 -20.60 -17.73 9.15
C ASP A 263 -19.10 -17.90 9.49
N GLN A 264 -18.22 -17.99 8.48
CA GLN A 264 -16.77 -18.00 8.69
C GLN A 264 -16.30 -16.70 9.40
N ALA A 265 -16.82 -15.55 8.98
CA ALA A 265 -16.48 -14.27 9.60
C ALA A 265 -17.01 -14.16 11.05
N GLU A 266 -18.18 -14.73 11.34
CA GLU A 266 -18.74 -14.80 12.70
C GLU A 266 -17.87 -15.68 13.60
N GLU A 267 -17.44 -16.86 13.12
CA GLU A 267 -16.56 -17.76 13.86
C GLU A 267 -15.22 -17.09 14.19
N GLN A 268 -14.60 -16.43 13.19
CA GLN A 268 -13.36 -15.67 13.39
C GLN A 268 -13.53 -14.52 14.39
N THR A 269 -14.71 -13.88 14.40
CA THR A 269 -15.00 -12.74 15.30
C THR A 269 -15.28 -13.19 16.73
N SER A 270 -15.92 -14.34 16.91
CA SER A 270 -16.37 -14.86 18.21
C SER A 270 -15.24 -15.11 19.21
N GLY A 271 -13.99 -15.21 18.75
CA GLY A 271 -12.80 -15.33 19.60
C GLY A 271 -12.20 -14.01 20.09
N SER A 272 -12.70 -12.85 19.64
CA SER A 272 -12.11 -11.54 19.96
C SER A 272 -12.59 -10.98 21.30
N SER A 273 -11.66 -10.43 22.10
CA SER A 273 -12.00 -9.72 23.34
C SER A 273 -12.45 -8.28 23.14
N PHE A 274 -12.32 -7.74 21.92
CA PHE A 274 -12.58 -6.33 21.60
C PHE A 274 -13.81 -6.14 20.72
N ILE A 275 -14.33 -7.22 20.15
CA ILE A 275 -15.44 -7.19 19.19
C ILE A 275 -16.61 -7.96 19.77
N THR A 276 -17.76 -7.32 19.83
CA THR A 276 -19.04 -7.94 20.21
C THR A 276 -19.90 -8.11 18.97
N ILE A 277 -20.39 -9.31 18.71
CA ILE A 277 -21.38 -9.55 17.67
C ILE A 277 -22.73 -9.05 18.18
N LEU A 278 -23.35 -8.13 17.43
CA LEU A 278 -24.64 -7.54 17.76
C LEU A 278 -25.79 -8.21 17.03
N ASP A 279 -25.58 -8.56 15.75
CA ASP A 279 -26.59 -9.19 14.91
C ASP A 279 -25.93 -10.08 13.85
N ARG A 280 -26.59 -11.20 13.56
CA ARG A 280 -26.30 -12.10 12.43
C ARG A 280 -27.64 -12.48 11.82
N SER A 281 -27.92 -11.98 10.62
CA SER A 281 -29.23 -12.12 10.00
C SER A 281 -29.14 -12.06 8.48
N SER A 282 -30.20 -12.48 7.79
CA SER A 282 -30.38 -12.16 6.38
C SER A 282 -30.93 -10.74 6.24
N SER A 283 -30.49 -10.03 5.21
CA SER A 283 -30.79 -8.62 4.96
C SER A 283 -30.90 -8.34 3.46
N GLU A 284 -30.94 -7.05 3.10
CA GLU A 284 -30.94 -6.58 1.73
C GLU A 284 -29.96 -5.40 1.60
N ILE A 285 -29.16 -5.40 0.54
CA ILE A 285 -28.30 -4.27 0.16
C ILE A 285 -28.29 -4.12 -1.35
N ALA A 286 -28.33 -2.88 -1.86
CA ALA A 286 -28.45 -2.59 -3.29
C ALA A 286 -29.63 -3.32 -3.96
N GLY A 287 -30.75 -3.50 -3.24
CA GLY A 287 -31.94 -4.20 -3.72
C GLY A 287 -31.79 -5.71 -3.90
N ARG A 288 -30.72 -6.31 -3.36
CA ARG A 288 -30.41 -7.74 -3.48
C ARG A 288 -30.33 -8.42 -2.12
N PRO A 289 -30.76 -9.69 -2.00
CA PRO A 289 -30.57 -10.47 -0.77
C PRO A 289 -29.10 -10.56 -0.39
N ALA A 290 -28.82 -10.36 0.90
CA ALA A 290 -27.48 -10.40 1.44
C ALA A 290 -27.48 -11.00 2.85
N GLU A 291 -26.31 -11.43 3.29
CA GLU A 291 -26.08 -11.88 4.65
C GLU A 291 -25.39 -10.79 5.45
N LEU A 292 -25.88 -10.48 6.65
CA LEU A 292 -25.41 -9.41 7.52
C LEU A 292 -24.72 -10.01 8.75
N LEU A 293 -23.57 -9.42 9.09
CA LEU A 293 -22.95 -9.49 10.42
C LEU A 293 -22.72 -8.06 10.94
N SER A 294 -23.41 -7.69 12.02
CA SER A 294 -23.24 -6.42 12.72
C SER A 294 -22.36 -6.63 13.95
N THR A 295 -21.33 -5.81 14.11
CA THR A 295 -20.36 -5.91 15.20
C THR A 295 -20.09 -4.57 15.85
N LEU A 296 -19.82 -4.59 17.15
CA LEU A 296 -19.37 -3.44 17.94
C LEU A 296 -17.92 -3.68 18.36
N THR A 297 -17.03 -2.81 17.91
CA THR A 297 -15.63 -2.78 18.35
C THR A 297 -15.49 -1.74 19.44
N SER A 298 -15.09 -2.18 20.64
CA SER A 298 -14.81 -1.32 21.78
C SER A 298 -13.32 -1.28 22.04
N ILE A 299 -12.74 -0.10 21.83
CA ILE A 299 -11.32 0.12 22.03
C ILE A 299 -11.12 1.42 22.81
N SER A 300 -10.69 1.25 24.07
CA SER A 300 -10.59 2.35 25.04
C SER A 300 -11.94 3.08 25.17
N ASP A 301 -11.98 4.40 24.95
CA ASP A 301 -13.21 5.21 25.00
C ASP A 301 -13.82 5.44 23.60
N THR A 302 -13.40 4.64 22.61
CA THR A 302 -13.90 4.71 21.23
C THR A 302 -14.70 3.46 20.88
N TYR A 303 -15.92 3.69 20.39
CA TYR A 303 -16.84 2.64 19.99
C TYR A 303 -17.13 2.79 18.50
N LEU A 304 -16.80 1.75 17.73
CA LEU A 304 -17.05 1.69 16.31
C LEU A 304 -18.01 0.55 16.03
N ARG A 305 -19.11 0.85 15.36
CA ARG A 305 -20.02 -0.18 14.88
C ARG A 305 -19.74 -0.44 13.41
N LYS A 306 -19.82 -1.71 13.05
CA LYS A 306 -19.57 -2.20 11.70
C LYS A 306 -20.68 -3.14 11.28
N ASP A 307 -21.36 -2.78 10.20
CA ASP A 307 -22.23 -3.69 9.46
C ASP A 307 -21.47 -4.20 8.24
N ARG A 308 -21.33 -5.52 8.13
CA ARG A 308 -20.76 -6.16 6.95
C ARG A 308 -21.83 -6.98 6.24
N TYR A 309 -21.95 -6.78 4.93
CA TYR A 309 -22.86 -7.50 4.07
C TYR A 309 -22.10 -8.34 3.05
N TRP A 310 -22.53 -9.57 2.84
CA TRP A 310 -22.07 -10.43 1.76
C TRP A 310 -23.22 -10.71 0.81
N LEU A 311 -22.97 -10.55 -0.49
CA LEU A 311 -23.90 -10.99 -1.52
C LEU A 311 -23.16 -11.64 -2.70
N MET A 312 -23.84 -12.56 -3.36
CA MET A 312 -23.36 -13.19 -4.60
C MET A 312 -24.11 -12.59 -5.78
N ALA A 313 -23.38 -12.09 -6.78
CA ALA A 313 -23.93 -11.63 -8.06
C ALA A 313 -22.83 -11.69 -9.12
N ASN A 314 -23.19 -11.83 -10.40
CA ASN A 314 -22.21 -11.71 -11.51
C ASN A 314 -20.97 -12.62 -11.34
N ASP A 315 -21.16 -13.86 -10.85
CA ASP A 315 -20.10 -14.82 -10.51
C ASP A 315 -18.98 -14.24 -9.62
N ALA A 316 -19.37 -13.33 -8.71
CA ALA A 316 -18.49 -12.63 -7.80
C ALA A 316 -19.15 -12.46 -6.43
N LEU A 317 -18.30 -12.35 -5.41
CA LEU A 317 -18.69 -11.99 -4.05
C LEU A 317 -18.51 -10.48 -3.87
N TYR A 318 -19.58 -9.81 -3.43
CA TYR A 318 -19.54 -8.41 -3.03
C TYR A 318 -19.56 -8.34 -1.51
N ILE A 319 -18.60 -7.62 -0.95
CA ILE A 319 -18.46 -7.40 0.49
C ILE A 319 -18.64 -5.91 0.74
N PHE A 320 -19.80 -5.54 1.28
CA PHE A 320 -20.04 -4.17 1.70
C PHE A 320 -19.69 -4.02 3.18
N ASN A 321 -19.01 -2.94 3.54
CA ASN A 321 -18.76 -2.57 4.92
C ASN A 321 -19.35 -1.19 5.18
N VAL A 322 -20.00 -1.02 6.32
CA VAL A 322 -20.47 0.26 6.84
C VAL A 322 -19.89 0.40 8.22
N VAL A 323 -19.01 1.37 8.43
CA VAL A 323 -18.37 1.61 9.72
C VAL A 323 -18.73 3.02 10.15
N TRP A 324 -19.13 3.18 11.40
CA TRP A 324 -19.41 4.49 11.98
C TRP A 324 -19.05 4.52 13.46
N ALA A 325 -18.75 5.71 13.95
CA ALA A 325 -18.60 5.93 15.39
C ALA A 325 -19.97 5.92 16.07
N CYS A 326 -20.04 5.25 17.20
CA CYS A 326 -21.26 5.08 17.99
C CYS A 326 -20.98 5.36 19.47
N ASP A 327 -22.00 5.26 20.31
CA ASP A 327 -21.82 5.22 21.76
C ASP A 327 -21.52 3.79 22.26
N GLU A 328 -21.38 3.65 23.59
CA GLU A 328 -21.08 2.36 24.22
C GLU A 328 -22.17 1.29 24.01
N ASN A 329 -23.38 1.69 23.62
CA ASN A 329 -24.50 0.79 23.34
C ASN A 329 -24.60 0.42 21.85
N GLY A 330 -23.77 1.02 20.99
CA GLY A 330 -23.82 0.84 19.54
C GLY A 330 -24.89 1.69 18.86
N ASP A 331 -25.40 2.72 19.52
CA ASP A 331 -26.36 3.67 18.95
C ASP A 331 -25.62 4.76 18.16
N ASP A 332 -26.26 5.22 17.06
CA ASP A 332 -25.71 6.28 16.22
C ASP A 332 -25.74 7.62 16.96
N ALA A 333 -24.64 7.91 17.65
CA ALA A 333 -24.48 9.12 18.44
C ALA A 333 -24.26 10.38 17.59
N TYR A 334 -23.97 10.24 16.28
CA TYR A 334 -23.52 11.35 15.42
C TYR A 334 -24.36 11.56 14.16
N GLY A 335 -25.36 10.71 13.92
CA GLY A 335 -26.24 10.79 12.75
C GLY A 335 -25.61 10.30 11.45
N THR A 336 -24.36 9.80 11.49
CA THR A 336 -23.62 9.42 10.28
C THR A 336 -24.05 8.05 9.74
N TYR A 337 -24.66 7.19 10.55
CA TYR A 337 -25.13 5.89 10.07
C TYR A 337 -26.24 6.04 9.05
N ALA A 338 -27.21 6.95 9.28
CA ALA A 338 -28.30 7.19 8.35
C ALA A 338 -27.77 7.69 6.99
N GLU A 339 -26.81 8.62 7.02
CA GLU A 339 -26.17 9.17 5.81
C GLU A 339 -25.38 8.10 5.05
N LEU A 340 -24.58 7.29 5.76
CA LEU A 340 -23.85 6.16 5.18
C LEU A 340 -24.78 5.12 4.58
N LYS A 341 -25.88 4.80 5.26
CA LYS A 341 -26.90 3.87 4.76
C LYS A 341 -27.57 4.39 3.51
N GLU A 342 -27.88 5.68 3.47
CA GLU A 342 -28.40 6.31 2.27
C GLU A 342 -27.37 6.24 1.13
N ALA A 343 -26.11 6.60 1.38
CA ALA A 343 -25.05 6.52 0.38
C ALA A 343 -24.89 5.10 -0.17
N ILE A 344 -24.93 4.09 0.70
CA ILE A 344 -24.83 2.69 0.30
C ILE A 344 -26.06 2.21 -0.46
N SER A 345 -27.25 2.72 -0.12
CA SER A 345 -28.47 2.35 -0.84
C SER A 345 -28.44 2.79 -2.32
N ARG A 346 -27.56 3.73 -2.67
CA ARG A 346 -27.34 4.22 -4.03
C ARG A 346 -26.32 3.40 -4.82
N PHE A 347 -25.73 2.36 -4.22
CA PHE A 347 -24.99 1.38 -5.00
C PHE A 347 -25.94 0.61 -5.91
N THR A 348 -25.54 0.47 -7.17
CA THR A 348 -26.25 -0.35 -8.15
C THR A 348 -25.30 -1.39 -8.72
N ILE A 349 -25.75 -2.65 -8.70
CA ILE A 349 -25.03 -3.78 -9.29
C ILE A 349 -25.70 -4.10 -10.63
N PRO A 350 -25.06 -3.80 -11.78
CA PRO A 350 -25.60 -4.11 -13.10
C PRO A 350 -25.80 -5.61 -13.25
N GLU A 351 -26.82 -6.00 -14.03
CA GLU A 351 -26.95 -7.38 -14.49
C GLU A 351 -26.04 -7.58 -15.69
N LEU A 352 -25.02 -8.42 -15.55
CA LEU A 352 -24.07 -8.72 -16.61
C LEU A 352 -24.45 -10.03 -17.30
N SER A 353 -24.36 -10.05 -18.62
CA SER A 353 -24.52 -11.27 -19.42
C SER A 353 -23.29 -12.18 -19.32
N GLU A 354 -23.44 -13.46 -19.69
CA GLU A 354 -22.31 -14.41 -19.73
C GLU A 354 -21.16 -13.92 -20.63
N ASP A 355 -21.49 -13.30 -21.78
CA ASP A 355 -20.49 -12.75 -22.70
C ASP A 355 -19.75 -11.55 -22.08
N GLU A 356 -20.46 -10.68 -21.34
CA GLU A 356 -19.85 -9.55 -20.63
C GLU A 356 -18.97 -10.03 -19.48
N LEU A 357 -19.41 -11.03 -18.72
CA LEU A 357 -18.61 -11.64 -17.65
C LEU A 357 -17.33 -12.26 -18.20
N LYS A 358 -17.44 -12.98 -19.32
CA LYS A 358 -16.29 -13.58 -19.98
C LYS A 358 -15.32 -12.51 -20.51
N GLN A 359 -15.83 -11.45 -21.13
CA GLN A 359 -14.99 -10.35 -21.59
C GLN A 359 -14.28 -9.65 -20.42
N LEU A 360 -14.96 -9.48 -19.29
CA LEU A 360 -14.35 -8.92 -18.09
C LEU A 360 -13.24 -9.81 -17.53
N ASP A 361 -13.41 -11.13 -17.57
CA ASP A 361 -12.37 -12.09 -17.18
C ASP A 361 -11.17 -12.05 -18.13
N ASP A 362 -11.40 -12.00 -19.43
CA ASP A 362 -10.34 -11.88 -20.43
C ASP A 362 -9.58 -10.54 -20.27
N ASP A 363 -10.30 -9.44 -20.02
CA ASP A 363 -9.72 -8.11 -19.76
C ASP A 363 -8.90 -8.09 -18.46
N GLN A 364 -9.42 -8.67 -17.38
CA GLN A 364 -8.70 -8.75 -16.10
C GLN A 364 -7.48 -9.66 -16.21
N GLY A 365 -7.61 -10.81 -16.86
CA GLY A 365 -6.50 -11.71 -17.16
C GLY A 365 -5.40 -10.98 -17.92
N THR A 366 -5.76 -10.19 -18.94
CA THR A 366 -4.80 -9.39 -19.71
C THR A 366 -4.18 -8.27 -18.89
N ALA A 367 -4.96 -7.53 -18.09
CA ALA A 367 -4.48 -6.43 -17.26
C ALA A 367 -3.63 -6.89 -16.06
N ARG A 368 -3.78 -8.15 -15.63
CA ARG A 368 -2.92 -8.79 -14.61
C ARG A 368 -1.55 -9.15 -15.17
N MET A 369 -1.37 -9.19 -16.48
CA MET A 369 -0.09 -9.55 -17.08
C MET A 369 0.89 -8.37 -17.13
N GLU A 370 2.15 -8.66 -16.83
CA GLU A 370 3.27 -7.74 -16.96
C GLU A 370 4.42 -8.43 -17.72
N ASP A 371 5.11 -7.64 -18.56
CA ASP A 371 6.30 -8.09 -19.27
C ASP A 371 7.53 -7.93 -18.38
N PHE A 372 8.18 -9.03 -18.07
CA PHE A 372 9.44 -9.07 -17.32
C PHE A 372 10.61 -9.10 -18.29
N ASN A 373 11.69 -8.39 -17.95
CA ASN A 373 12.94 -8.41 -18.71
C ASN A 373 14.13 -8.53 -17.76
N CYS A 374 14.85 -9.66 -17.84
CA CYS A 374 16.09 -9.86 -17.10
C CYS A 374 17.20 -10.32 -18.04
N SER A 375 18.28 -9.53 -18.15
CA SER A 375 19.47 -9.88 -18.95
C SER A 375 19.16 -10.28 -20.40
N GLY A 376 18.13 -9.68 -21.02
CA GLY A 376 17.72 -9.96 -22.40
C GLY A 376 16.79 -11.16 -22.59
N ILE A 377 16.39 -11.82 -21.49
CA ILE A 377 15.27 -12.77 -21.46
C ILE A 377 14.00 -11.99 -21.14
N THR A 378 13.01 -12.09 -22.02
CA THR A 378 11.70 -11.49 -21.80
C THR A 378 10.61 -12.55 -21.75
N PHE A 379 9.65 -12.37 -20.85
CA PHE A 379 8.45 -13.21 -20.74
C PHE A 379 7.32 -12.42 -20.08
N THR A 380 6.09 -12.84 -20.31
CA THR A 380 4.90 -12.22 -19.73
C THR A 380 4.37 -13.11 -18.60
N ALA A 381 4.20 -12.55 -17.41
CA ALA A 381 3.73 -13.24 -16.23
C ALA A 381 2.73 -12.38 -15.44
N ASP A 382 2.04 -12.96 -14.47
CA ASP A 382 1.17 -12.19 -13.56
C ASP A 382 1.99 -11.15 -12.77
N ARG A 383 1.50 -9.92 -12.69
CA ARG A 383 2.13 -8.76 -12.01
C ARG A 383 2.36 -8.97 -10.50
N SER A 384 1.78 -10.00 -9.90
CA SER A 384 2.07 -10.38 -8.51
C SER A 384 3.50 -10.90 -8.32
N PHE A 385 4.17 -11.32 -9.39
CA PHE A 385 5.59 -11.65 -9.35
C PHE A 385 6.42 -10.39 -9.20
N LYS A 386 7.33 -10.42 -8.23
CA LYS A 386 8.31 -9.36 -7.98
C LYS A 386 9.70 -9.88 -8.29
N GLU A 387 10.50 -9.06 -8.96
CA GLU A 387 11.94 -9.29 -9.06
C GLU A 387 12.57 -9.16 -7.66
N SER A 388 13.45 -10.09 -7.31
CA SER A 388 14.16 -10.11 -6.04
C SER A 388 15.39 -9.20 -6.11
N ASP A 389 15.51 -8.27 -5.16
CA ASP A 389 16.72 -7.45 -4.98
C ASP A 389 17.96 -8.30 -4.59
N HIS A 390 17.76 -9.56 -4.20
CA HIS A 390 18.82 -10.49 -3.85
C HIS A 390 19.37 -11.18 -5.10
N THR A 391 20.29 -10.52 -5.80
CA THR A 391 21.03 -11.17 -6.89
C THR A 391 22.08 -12.13 -6.33
N SER A 392 21.79 -13.43 -6.33
CA SER A 392 22.86 -14.44 -6.29
C SER A 392 23.73 -14.29 -7.55
N PRO A 393 25.07 -14.30 -7.44
CA PRO A 393 25.95 -14.20 -8.62
C PRO A 393 25.81 -15.37 -9.61
N LEU A 394 25.04 -16.41 -9.25
CA LEU A 394 24.77 -17.58 -10.09
C LEU A 394 23.48 -17.47 -10.91
N ASN A 395 22.60 -16.51 -10.60
CA ASN A 395 21.31 -16.32 -11.26
C ASN A 395 21.33 -15.02 -12.07
N ILE A 396 20.80 -15.06 -13.28
CA ILE A 396 20.63 -13.86 -14.13
C ILE A 396 19.27 -13.19 -13.92
N GLY A 397 18.37 -13.84 -13.18
CA GLY A 397 17.09 -13.32 -12.72
C GLY A 397 16.53 -14.18 -11.58
N GLU A 398 15.85 -13.54 -10.64
CA GLU A 398 15.16 -14.19 -9.52
C GLU A 398 13.82 -13.49 -9.29
N PHE A 399 12.73 -14.25 -9.32
CA PHE A 399 11.37 -13.74 -9.16
C PHE A 399 10.63 -14.52 -8.07
N TYR A 400 9.72 -13.83 -7.39
CA TYR A 400 8.92 -14.42 -6.33
C TYR A 400 7.50 -13.85 -6.34
N SER A 401 6.52 -14.72 -6.11
CA SER A 401 5.11 -14.33 -5.95
C SER A 401 4.69 -14.54 -4.49
N PRO A 402 4.49 -13.46 -3.70
CA PRO A 402 3.97 -13.56 -2.33
C PRO A 402 2.67 -14.36 -2.19
N PRO A 403 1.65 -14.14 -3.05
CA PRO A 403 0.37 -14.84 -2.90
C PRO A 403 0.47 -16.36 -3.08
N THR A 404 1.41 -16.83 -3.88
CA THR A 404 1.53 -18.25 -4.26
C THR A 404 2.73 -18.96 -3.65
N GLY A 405 3.67 -18.21 -3.06
CA GLY A 405 4.93 -18.75 -2.56
C GLY A 405 5.87 -19.28 -3.67
N ILE A 406 5.53 -19.13 -4.94
CA ILE A 406 6.33 -19.58 -6.08
C ILE A 406 7.61 -18.74 -6.17
N ARG A 407 8.75 -19.41 -6.31
CA ARG A 407 10.05 -18.79 -6.61
C ARG A 407 10.59 -19.29 -7.93
N LEU A 408 11.02 -18.37 -8.79
CA LEU A 408 11.62 -18.64 -10.09
C LEU A 408 13.07 -18.15 -10.10
N TYR A 409 13.98 -19.06 -10.42
CA TYR A 409 15.39 -18.76 -10.64
C TYR A 409 15.74 -18.98 -12.11
N ILE A 410 16.34 -17.97 -12.73
CA ILE A 410 16.77 -18.05 -14.13
C ILE A 410 18.29 -18.05 -14.18
N LYS A 411 18.85 -19.04 -14.86
CA LYS A 411 20.31 -19.18 -15.08
C LYS A 411 20.59 -19.33 -16.56
N ALA A 412 21.66 -18.69 -17.02
CA ALA A 412 22.13 -18.85 -18.39
C ALA A 412 23.65 -19.10 -18.42
N SER A 413 24.10 -19.90 -19.38
CA SER A 413 25.53 -20.23 -19.53
C SER A 413 25.86 -20.57 -20.99
N PRO A 414 27.09 -20.33 -21.48
CA PRO A 414 27.48 -20.75 -22.82
C PRO A 414 27.59 -22.27 -22.87
N ASN A 415 26.85 -22.92 -23.78
CA ASN A 415 26.97 -24.34 -24.05
C ASN A 415 26.47 -24.67 -25.47
N PRO A 416 27.32 -24.48 -26.50
CA PRO A 416 26.91 -24.60 -27.91
C PRO A 416 26.56 -26.02 -28.33
N ASP A 417 27.03 -27.03 -27.60
CA ASP A 417 26.89 -28.44 -27.96
C ASP A 417 25.83 -29.17 -27.11
N ILE A 418 25.04 -28.44 -26.31
CA ILE A 418 24.06 -29.07 -25.41
C ILE A 418 22.89 -29.66 -26.19
N ASP A 419 22.65 -30.95 -25.98
CA ASP A 419 21.37 -31.59 -26.29
C ASP A 419 20.46 -31.44 -25.06
N VAL A 420 19.51 -30.50 -25.15
CA VAL A 420 18.61 -30.13 -24.05
C VAL A 420 17.77 -31.32 -23.59
N ARG A 421 17.34 -32.17 -24.53
CA ARG A 421 16.57 -33.37 -24.22
C ARG A 421 17.41 -34.36 -23.42
N ALA A 422 18.60 -34.69 -23.94
CA ALA A 422 19.50 -35.63 -23.26
C ALA A 422 19.87 -35.13 -21.86
N TYR A 423 20.09 -33.81 -21.72
CA TYR A 423 20.34 -33.17 -20.44
C TYR A 423 19.16 -33.30 -19.47
N ALA A 424 17.93 -33.06 -19.91
CA ALA A 424 16.73 -33.23 -19.09
C ALA A 424 16.54 -34.70 -18.65
N GLU A 425 16.74 -35.66 -19.55
CA GLU A 425 16.66 -37.10 -19.27
C GLU A 425 17.77 -37.59 -18.32
N GLU A 426 18.96 -36.98 -18.36
CA GLU A 426 20.04 -37.25 -17.39
C GLU A 426 19.74 -36.62 -16.04
N LYS A 427 19.26 -35.37 -16.03
CA LYS A 427 18.89 -34.65 -14.81
C LYS A 427 17.76 -35.32 -14.06
N SER A 428 16.74 -35.83 -14.74
CA SER A 428 15.63 -36.55 -14.08
C SER A 428 16.12 -37.75 -13.30
N LYS A 429 17.08 -38.52 -13.84
CA LYS A 429 17.71 -39.65 -13.14
C LYS A 429 18.50 -39.19 -11.93
N SER A 430 19.42 -38.23 -12.13
CA SER A 430 20.29 -37.73 -11.07
C SER A 430 19.50 -37.08 -9.93
N LEU A 431 18.46 -36.32 -10.25
CA LEU A 431 17.65 -35.63 -9.27
C LEU A 431 16.67 -36.58 -8.56
N GLY A 432 16.05 -37.52 -9.28
CA GLY A 432 15.21 -38.57 -8.69
C GLY A 432 15.97 -39.46 -7.71
N GLU A 433 17.22 -39.83 -8.03
CA GLU A 433 18.11 -40.57 -7.12
C GLU A 433 18.50 -39.75 -5.88
N ARG A 434 18.77 -38.46 -6.05
CA ARG A 434 19.24 -37.57 -4.98
C ARG A 434 18.12 -37.20 -3.99
N LEU A 435 16.91 -36.96 -4.50
CA LEU A 435 15.80 -36.42 -3.74
C LEU A 435 14.79 -37.50 -3.31
N GLY A 436 14.98 -38.76 -3.70
CA GLY A 436 14.12 -39.87 -3.30
C GLY A 436 12.70 -39.69 -3.81
N GLY A 437 12.53 -39.61 -5.13
CA GLY A 437 11.26 -39.25 -5.76
C GLY A 437 11.09 -39.79 -7.17
N THR A 438 9.87 -39.68 -7.70
CA THR A 438 9.62 -39.90 -9.13
C THR A 438 9.88 -38.61 -9.90
N ALA A 439 10.65 -38.71 -10.98
CA ALA A 439 10.94 -37.59 -11.87
C ALA A 439 10.19 -37.80 -13.19
N ASP A 440 9.38 -36.82 -13.59
CA ASP A 440 8.66 -36.82 -14.86
C ASP A 440 9.31 -35.85 -15.85
N VAL A 441 9.42 -36.27 -17.12
CA VAL A 441 10.06 -35.49 -18.19
C VAL A 441 9.02 -35.18 -19.26
N LYS A 442 8.74 -33.90 -19.48
CA LYS A 442 7.76 -33.42 -20.47
C LYS A 442 8.43 -32.48 -21.45
N GLN A 443 8.08 -32.60 -22.73
CA GLN A 443 8.44 -31.63 -23.76
C GLN A 443 7.30 -30.62 -23.91
N TYR A 444 7.65 -29.34 -24.04
CA TYR A 444 6.71 -28.27 -24.37
C TYR A 444 6.91 -27.83 -25.81
N SER A 445 5.81 -27.68 -26.54
CA SER A 445 5.81 -27.12 -27.89
C SER A 445 5.73 -25.60 -27.82
N GLY A 446 6.67 -24.90 -28.46
CA GLY A 446 6.68 -23.43 -28.48
C GLY A 446 7.69 -22.87 -29.49
N LYS A 447 8.08 -21.60 -29.28
CA LYS A 447 9.13 -20.92 -30.07
C LYS A 447 10.50 -21.59 -29.89
N TYR A 448 10.76 -22.15 -28.72
CA TYR A 448 12.00 -22.82 -28.34
C TYR A 448 11.75 -24.30 -28.04
N ASP A 449 12.79 -25.14 -28.14
CA ASP A 449 12.73 -26.53 -27.67
C ASP A 449 12.94 -26.54 -26.15
N ILE A 450 11.86 -26.77 -25.41
CA ILE A 450 11.84 -26.70 -23.94
C ILE A 450 11.50 -28.06 -23.36
N TRP A 451 12.33 -28.51 -22.43
CA TRP A 451 12.17 -29.77 -21.71
C TRP A 451 12.08 -29.50 -20.21
N SER A 452 11.10 -30.10 -19.54
CA SER A 452 10.97 -30.00 -18.09
C SER A 452 11.34 -31.29 -17.38
N VAL A 453 11.76 -31.15 -16.13
CA VAL A 453 11.91 -32.21 -15.15
C VAL A 453 11.13 -31.81 -13.91
N LYS A 454 10.05 -32.54 -13.61
CA LYS A 454 9.25 -32.38 -12.40
C LYS A 454 9.66 -33.41 -11.38
N ILE A 455 9.86 -33.01 -10.13
CA ILE A 455 10.22 -33.92 -9.05
C ILE A 455 9.10 -33.96 -8.02
N LEU A 456 8.63 -35.18 -7.75
CA LEU A 456 7.69 -35.47 -6.67
C LEU A 456 8.43 -36.26 -5.58
N PRO A 457 8.81 -35.62 -4.45
CA PRO A 457 9.48 -36.30 -3.34
C PRO A 457 8.58 -37.39 -2.73
N GLU A 458 9.15 -38.54 -2.33
CA GLU A 458 8.38 -39.64 -1.72
C GLU A 458 8.07 -39.43 -0.23
N ASP A 459 8.89 -38.70 0.55
CA ASP A 459 8.76 -38.75 2.02
C ASP A 459 9.25 -37.53 2.85
N THR A 460 9.55 -36.36 2.27
CA THR A 460 9.90 -35.16 3.07
C THR A 460 9.56 -33.83 2.40
N ASP A 461 8.96 -32.95 3.21
CA ASP A 461 8.65 -31.52 3.04
C ASP A 461 7.70 -31.11 1.90
N ASP A 462 6.83 -30.14 2.21
CA ASP A 462 5.67 -29.63 1.46
C ASP A 462 6.02 -28.93 0.14
N HIS A 463 7.10 -29.32 -0.56
CA HIS A 463 7.66 -28.57 -1.68
C HIS A 463 7.80 -29.41 -2.96
N CYS A 464 7.50 -28.79 -4.11
CA CYS A 464 7.73 -29.33 -5.45
C CYS A 464 8.75 -28.44 -6.19
N ASP A 465 9.77 -29.10 -6.75
CA ASP A 465 10.76 -28.47 -7.63
C ASP A 465 10.47 -28.84 -9.09
N LEU A 466 10.33 -27.81 -9.93
CA LEU A 466 10.17 -27.94 -11.37
C LEU A 466 11.34 -27.27 -12.07
N TYR A 467 11.99 -28.00 -12.97
CA TYR A 467 13.10 -27.48 -13.77
C TYR A 467 12.71 -27.45 -15.23
N PHE A 468 13.06 -26.38 -15.94
CA PHE A 468 12.85 -26.26 -17.37
C PHE A 468 14.16 -25.85 -18.04
N TYR A 469 14.43 -26.47 -19.17
CA TYR A 469 15.69 -26.32 -19.88
C TYR A 469 15.41 -25.98 -21.33
N THR A 470 16.21 -25.05 -21.86
CA THR A 470 16.20 -24.72 -23.28
C THR A 470 17.57 -24.21 -23.71
N SER A 471 17.78 -24.08 -25.02
CA SER A 471 18.96 -23.45 -25.57
C SER A 471 18.61 -22.62 -26.79
N ASP A 472 19.30 -21.49 -26.93
CA ASP A 472 19.23 -20.64 -28.12
C ASP A 472 20.60 -20.03 -28.41
N ASN A 473 20.99 -19.99 -29.68
CA ASN A 473 22.28 -19.43 -30.15
C ASN A 473 23.53 -19.90 -29.35
N GLY A 474 23.51 -21.14 -28.88
CA GLY A 474 24.60 -21.75 -28.10
C GLY A 474 24.67 -21.31 -26.64
N ILE A 475 23.63 -20.66 -26.13
CA ILE A 475 23.44 -20.36 -24.72
C ILE A 475 22.40 -21.33 -24.16
N PHE A 476 22.78 -22.04 -23.10
CA PHE A 476 21.88 -22.88 -22.31
C PHE A 476 21.19 -22.06 -21.23
N VAL A 477 19.88 -22.21 -21.12
CA VAL A 477 19.06 -21.52 -20.12
C VAL A 477 18.31 -22.54 -19.27
N SER A 478 18.32 -22.35 -17.96
CA SER A 478 17.50 -23.13 -17.03
C SER A 478 16.61 -22.22 -16.19
N PHE A 479 15.34 -22.59 -16.09
CA PHE A 479 14.35 -22.02 -15.19
C PHE A 479 14.11 -23.02 -14.08
N GLU A 480 14.37 -22.63 -12.83
CA GLU A 480 14.17 -23.47 -11.65
C GLU A 480 13.04 -22.87 -10.83
N LEU A 481 11.95 -23.62 -10.68
CA LEU A 481 10.78 -23.24 -9.92
C LEU A 481 10.71 -24.05 -8.63
N THR A 482 10.50 -23.38 -7.50
CA THR A 482 10.21 -24.02 -6.22
C THR A 482 8.87 -23.50 -5.71
N CYS A 483 7.97 -24.43 -5.34
CA CYS A 483 6.62 -24.11 -4.87
C CYS A 483 6.17 -25.09 -3.79
N SER A 484 5.03 -24.82 -3.15
CA SER A 484 4.40 -25.80 -2.26
C SER A 484 3.77 -26.95 -3.07
N GLN A 485 3.64 -28.15 -2.50
CA GLN A 485 2.98 -29.26 -3.21
C GLN A 485 1.53 -28.92 -3.58
N SER A 486 0.81 -28.19 -2.73
CA SER A 486 -0.55 -27.71 -3.00
C SER A 486 -0.65 -26.71 -4.14
N ASP A 487 0.45 -26.04 -4.50
CA ASP A 487 0.51 -25.05 -5.58
C ASP A 487 1.12 -25.59 -6.88
N THR A 488 1.38 -26.90 -6.97
CA THR A 488 2.04 -27.51 -8.14
C THR A 488 1.28 -27.23 -9.45
N ASP A 489 -0.04 -27.34 -9.46
CA ASP A 489 -0.85 -27.09 -10.67
C ASP A 489 -0.79 -25.62 -11.10
N ARG A 490 -0.73 -24.69 -10.12
CA ARG A 490 -0.56 -23.25 -10.38
C ARG A 490 0.82 -22.94 -10.93
N ALA A 491 1.86 -23.58 -10.37
CA ALA A 491 3.23 -23.48 -10.86
C ALA A 491 3.37 -23.98 -12.30
N GLU A 492 2.72 -25.08 -12.65
CA GLU A 492 2.70 -25.59 -14.04
C GLU A 492 1.97 -24.64 -14.99
N ALA A 493 0.80 -24.11 -14.60
CA ALA A 493 0.06 -23.13 -15.39
C ALA A 493 0.87 -21.85 -15.63
N PHE A 494 1.54 -21.34 -14.59
CA PHE A 494 2.47 -20.21 -14.68
C PHE A 494 3.58 -20.48 -15.71
N MET A 495 4.16 -21.68 -15.67
CA MET A 495 5.23 -22.04 -16.59
C MET A 495 4.76 -22.20 -18.03
N GLU A 496 3.59 -22.79 -18.26
CA GLU A 496 2.99 -22.87 -19.59
C GLU A 496 2.75 -21.47 -20.18
N GLN A 497 2.26 -20.54 -19.35
CA GLN A 497 2.09 -19.14 -19.75
C GLN A 497 3.43 -18.45 -20.06
N MET A 498 4.43 -18.61 -19.20
CA MET A 498 5.77 -18.04 -19.39
C MET A 498 6.40 -18.56 -20.69
N ILE A 499 6.30 -19.87 -20.95
CA ILE A 499 6.83 -20.51 -22.15
C ILE A 499 6.18 -19.96 -23.43
N ASN A 500 4.88 -19.68 -23.41
CA ASN A 500 4.15 -19.16 -24.55
C ASN A 500 4.58 -17.73 -24.95
N THR A 501 5.12 -16.97 -24.00
CA THR A 501 5.54 -15.57 -24.19
C THR A 501 7.05 -15.37 -24.13
N LEU A 502 7.80 -16.46 -23.89
CA LEU A 502 9.25 -16.43 -23.76
C LEU A 502 9.90 -15.92 -25.06
N ASP A 503 10.81 -14.96 -24.91
CA ASP A 503 11.73 -14.52 -25.95
C ASP A 503 13.15 -14.40 -25.40
N LEU A 504 14.06 -15.12 -26.05
CA LEU A 504 15.49 -15.18 -25.77
C LEU A 504 16.31 -14.38 -26.81
N SER A 505 15.66 -13.70 -27.76
CA SER A 505 16.35 -13.03 -28.88
C SER A 505 17.29 -11.90 -28.45
N GLY A 506 17.05 -11.31 -27.28
CA GLY A 506 17.90 -10.29 -26.66
C GLY A 506 18.97 -10.84 -25.72
N LEU A 507 19.03 -12.17 -25.51
CA LEU A 507 19.93 -12.79 -24.55
C LEU A 507 21.39 -12.63 -24.98
N SER A 508 22.15 -11.90 -24.16
CA SER A 508 23.61 -11.80 -24.26
C SER A 508 24.21 -12.01 -22.88
N LEU A 509 25.16 -12.93 -22.76
CA LEU A 509 25.89 -13.12 -21.51
C LEU A 509 26.86 -11.94 -21.29
N PRO A 510 26.98 -11.40 -20.06
CA PRO A 510 28.03 -10.44 -19.73
C PRO A 510 29.40 -11.05 -20.06
N GLU A 511 30.27 -10.26 -20.71
CA GLU A 511 31.65 -10.66 -21.04
C GLU A 511 32.51 -10.96 -19.81
#